data_AF-A0A2V9IKL1-F1
#
_entry.id   AF-A0A2V9IKL1-F1
#
_cell.length_a   1.000
_cell.length_b   1.000
_cell.length_c   1.000
_cell.angle_alpha   90.00
_cell.angle_beta   90.00
_cell.angle_gamma   90.00
#
_symmetry.space_group_name_H-M   'P 1'
#
loop_
_entity.id
_entity.type
_entity.pdbx_description
1 polymer ?
#
loop_
_entity_poly.entity_id
_entity_poly.type
_entity_poly.pdbx_seq_one_letter_code
_entity_poly.pdbx_strand_id
1 'polypeptide(L)'
;MRRELSAADVQSKFEASGFQVAETPGNPRSLEVKKNGFTRRIELDASGAWIPVGHPLFNVRGLDCELEDHGYQKFWYHQGKRFPARLKDLKALHDFEQELRYLLDLKSLYHESLGSTSARTVYDRVEGRPDPLGGDVA
;
A
#
# COMPACT_ATOMS: atom_id res chain seq x y z
N MET A 1 -6.17 -10.70 27.71
CA MET A 1 -6.78 -9.36 27.54
C MET A 1 -5.80 -8.54 26.70
N ARG A 2 -6.06 -8.38 25.39
CA ARG A 2 -5.21 -7.56 24.52
C ARG A 2 -5.41 -6.09 24.94
N ARG A 3 -4.33 -5.38 25.24
CA ARG A 3 -4.38 -3.94 25.52
C ARG A 3 -4.68 -3.23 24.20
N GLU A 4 -5.74 -2.45 24.15
CA GLU A 4 -6.01 -1.57 23.02
C GLU A 4 -4.83 -0.59 22.92
N LEU A 5 -4.13 -0.59 21.78
CA LEU A 5 -3.03 0.34 21.53
C LEU A 5 -3.63 1.69 21.17
N SER A 6 -3.35 2.70 21.98
CA SER A 6 -3.77 4.07 21.67
C SER A 6 -3.05 4.56 20.40
N ALA A 7 -3.58 5.61 19.77
CA ALA A 7 -2.93 6.23 18.61
C ALA A 7 -1.48 6.66 18.92
N ALA A 8 -1.23 7.17 20.12
CA ALA A 8 0.10 7.57 20.60
C ALA A 8 1.04 6.37 20.77
N ASP A 9 0.54 5.23 21.25
CA ASP A 9 1.34 4.00 21.37
C ASP A 9 1.73 3.47 19.99
N VAL A 10 0.79 3.47 19.05
CA VAL A 10 1.05 3.05 17.66
C VAL A 10 2.03 4.00 17.00
N GLN A 11 1.83 5.31 17.12
CA GLN A 11 2.77 6.30 16.61
C GLN A 11 4.18 6.07 17.14
N SER A 12 4.34 5.95 18.46
CA SER A 12 5.64 5.70 19.10
C SER A 12 6.29 4.39 18.59
N LYS A 13 5.48 3.35 18.39
CA LYS A 13 5.95 2.06 17.85
C LYS A 13 6.48 2.20 16.43
N PHE A 14 5.77 2.92 15.56
CA PHE A 14 6.19 3.16 14.18
C PHE A 14 7.43 4.07 14.10
N GLU A 15 7.47 5.15 14.90
CA GLU A 15 8.61 6.06 14.97
C GLU A 15 9.88 5.37 15.48
N ALA A 16 9.77 4.48 16.47
CA ALA A 16 10.88 3.67 16.96
C ALA A 16 11.47 2.74 15.89
N SER A 17 10.64 2.33 14.92
CA SER A 17 11.06 1.57 13.74
C SER A 17 11.51 2.46 12.57
N GLY A 18 11.60 3.78 12.76
CA GLY A 18 12.09 4.73 11.76
C GLY A 18 11.06 5.14 10.72
N PHE A 19 9.76 4.94 10.98
CA PHE A 19 8.71 5.55 10.18
C PHE A 19 8.49 7.01 10.60
N GLN A 20 8.13 7.84 9.63
CA GLN A 20 7.51 9.13 9.89
C GLN A 20 6.01 8.90 10.00
N VAL A 21 5.37 9.44 11.04
CA VAL A 21 3.93 9.31 11.27
C VAL A 21 3.30 10.69 11.23
N ALA A 22 2.19 10.81 10.52
CA ALA A 22 1.38 12.02 10.47
C ALA A 22 -0.06 11.68 10.84
N GLU A 23 -0.68 12.52 11.67
CA GLU A 23 -2.11 12.41 11.95
C GLU A 23 -2.91 12.83 10.71
N THR A 24 -4.01 12.12 10.45
CA THR A 24 -4.94 12.53 9.39
C THR A 24 -5.83 13.66 9.90
N PRO A 25 -5.84 14.84 9.23
CA PRO A 25 -6.67 15.96 9.67
C PRO A 25 -8.14 15.57 9.81
N GLY A 26 -8.71 15.79 11.00
CA GLY A 26 -10.11 15.51 11.29
C GLY A 26 -10.45 14.05 11.61
N ASN A 27 -9.47 13.14 11.63
CA ASN A 27 -9.71 11.74 12.01
C ASN A 27 -8.59 11.18 12.92
N PRO A 28 -8.75 11.23 14.26
CA PRO A 28 -7.76 10.68 15.20
C PRO A 28 -7.69 9.14 15.17
N ARG A 29 -8.61 8.48 14.46
CA ARG A 29 -8.62 7.02 14.25
C ARG A 29 -7.89 6.64 12.95
N SER A 30 -7.13 7.58 12.37
CA SER A 30 -6.42 7.40 11.10
C SER A 30 -5.06 8.08 11.13
N LEU A 31 -4.02 7.32 10.80
CA LEU A 31 -2.64 7.80 10.72
C LEU A 31 -2.08 7.50 9.34
N GLU A 32 -1.19 8.36 8.87
CA GLU A 32 -0.38 8.14 7.68
C GLU A 32 1.06 7.80 8.12
N VAL A 33 1.55 6.64 7.70
CA VAL A 33 2.91 6.16 7.99
C VAL A 33 3.76 6.18 6.73
N LYS A 34 4.99 6.70 6.85
CA LYS A 34 5.92 6.86 5.75
C LYS A 34 7.30 6.33 6.08
N LYS A 35 7.91 5.58 5.15
CA LYS A 35 9.29 5.12 5.24
C LYS A 35 9.83 4.76 3.87
N ASN A 36 11.11 5.05 3.60
CA ASN A 36 11.79 4.71 2.33
C ASN A 36 11.06 5.21 1.07
N GLY A 37 10.37 6.35 1.16
CA GLY A 37 9.59 6.93 0.05
C GLY A 37 8.22 6.28 -0.16
N PHE A 38 7.84 5.31 0.66
CA PHE A 38 6.51 4.71 0.67
C PHE A 38 5.61 5.35 1.71
N THR A 39 4.32 5.44 1.40
CA THR A 39 3.26 5.96 2.25
C THR A 39 2.14 4.92 2.35
N ARG A 40 1.58 4.73 3.55
CA ARG A 40 0.38 3.94 3.77
C ARG A 40 -0.49 4.57 4.85
N ARG A 41 -1.80 4.51 4.67
CA ARG A 41 -2.75 4.89 5.72
C ARG A 41 -3.07 3.68 6.59
N ILE A 42 -3.14 3.89 7.89
CA ILE A 42 -3.64 2.91 8.86
C ILE A 42 -4.83 3.51 9.60
N GLU A 43 -5.84 2.71 9.88
CA GLU A 43 -7.07 3.14 10.56
C GLU A 43 -7.51 2.12 11.60
N LEU A 44 -8.24 2.57 12.62
CA LEU A 44 -8.93 1.66 13.54
C LEU A 44 -10.14 1.04 12.87
N ASP A 45 -10.20 -0.29 12.86
CA ASP A 45 -11.39 -1.02 12.44
C ASP A 45 -12.51 -1.00 13.50
N ALA A 46 -13.63 -1.66 13.20
CA ALA A 46 -14.77 -1.77 14.12
C ALA A 46 -14.44 -2.54 15.42
N SER A 47 -13.37 -3.35 15.42
CA SER A 47 -12.90 -4.10 16.59
C SER A 47 -11.91 -3.32 17.45
N GLY A 48 -11.47 -2.13 17.01
CA GLY A 48 -10.45 -1.34 17.68
C GLY A 48 -9.01 -1.77 17.34
N ALA A 49 -8.82 -2.59 16.31
CA ALA A 49 -7.51 -2.96 15.79
C ALA A 49 -7.06 -1.98 14.70
N TRP A 50 -5.78 -1.62 14.70
CA TRP A 50 -5.20 -0.81 13.63
C TRP A 50 -4.90 -1.68 12.40
N ILE A 51 -5.47 -1.31 11.26
CA ILE A 51 -5.32 -2.03 9.99
C ILE A 51 -4.85 -1.08 8.88
N PRO A 52 -4.03 -1.55 7.92
CA PRO A 52 -3.71 -0.78 6.73
C PRO A 52 -4.94 -0.63 5.83
N VAL A 53 -5.13 0.56 5.29
CA VAL A 53 -6.21 0.89 4.34
C VAL A 53 -5.61 1.29 3.00
N GLY A 54 -6.26 0.89 1.91
CA GLY A 54 -5.78 1.13 0.54
C GLY A 54 -4.51 0.36 0.20
N HIS A 55 -3.83 0.75 -0.88
CA HIS A 55 -2.54 0.20 -1.32
C HIS A 55 -1.39 1.13 -0.91
N PRO A 56 -0.15 0.62 -0.80
CA PRO A 56 1.01 1.47 -0.55
C PRO A 56 1.29 2.36 -1.76
N LEU A 57 1.62 3.62 -1.49
CA LEU A 57 1.96 4.62 -2.48
C LEU A 57 3.46 4.88 -2.45
N PHE A 58 4.09 5.00 -3.62
CA PHE A 58 5.50 5.36 -3.73
C PHE A 58 5.65 6.79 -4.24
N ASN A 59 6.40 7.61 -3.51
CA ASN A 59 6.65 8.99 -3.92
C ASN A 59 7.72 9.05 -5.02
N VAL A 60 7.29 9.36 -6.24
CA VAL A 60 8.17 9.58 -7.38
C VAL A 60 8.19 11.08 -7.69
N ARG A 61 9.24 11.78 -7.23
CA ARG A 61 9.43 13.23 -7.48
C ARG A 61 8.22 14.07 -7.05
N GLY A 62 7.65 13.79 -5.89
CA GLY A 62 6.47 14.48 -5.36
C GLY A 62 5.13 13.94 -5.83
N LEU A 63 5.11 12.90 -6.68
CA LEU A 63 3.88 12.23 -7.09
C LEU A 63 3.69 10.94 -6.28
N ASP A 64 2.54 10.79 -5.64
CA ASP A 64 2.18 9.54 -4.98
C ASP A 64 1.64 8.57 -6.03
N CYS A 65 2.44 7.53 -6.30
CA CYS A 65 2.20 6.58 -7.36
C CYS A 65 1.74 5.23 -6.79
N GLU A 66 0.80 4.61 -7.49
CA GLU A 66 0.35 3.25 -7.24
C GLU A 66 1.20 2.24 -8.02
N LEU A 67 1.34 1.01 -7.50
CA LEU A 67 1.94 -0.08 -8.26
C LEU A 67 0.93 -0.63 -9.26
N GLU A 68 1.23 -0.54 -10.54
CA GLU A 68 0.46 -1.09 -11.65
C GLU A 68 1.22 -2.24 -12.31
N ASP A 69 0.55 -3.37 -12.51
CA ASP A 69 1.09 -4.55 -13.19
C ASP A 69 0.54 -4.68 -14.62
N HIS A 70 1.42 -4.80 -15.61
CA HIS A 70 1.07 -5.04 -17.02
C HIS A 70 1.32 -6.48 -17.49
N GLY A 71 1.59 -7.40 -16.56
CA GLY A 71 1.91 -8.80 -16.84
C GLY A 71 3.37 -9.02 -17.23
N TYR A 72 3.95 -8.16 -18.06
CA TYR A 72 5.37 -8.24 -18.46
C TYR A 72 6.31 -7.38 -17.60
N GLN A 73 5.78 -6.33 -16.98
CA GLN A 73 6.53 -5.35 -16.19
C GLN A 73 5.59 -4.62 -15.23
N LYS A 74 6.12 -4.18 -14.09
CA LYS A 74 5.41 -3.31 -13.15
C LYS A 74 5.84 -1.85 -13.31
N PHE A 75 4.89 -0.94 -13.07
CA PHE A 75 5.07 0.50 -13.17
C PHE A 75 4.57 1.21 -11.91
N TRP A 76 5.22 2.30 -11.57
CA TRP A 76 4.66 3.32 -10.69
C TRP A 76 3.75 4.22 -11.53
N TYR A 77 2.47 4.24 -11.21
CA TYR A 77 1.43 4.93 -11.97
C TYR A 77 0.87 6.13 -11.20
N HIS A 78 0.74 7.27 -11.86
CA HIS A 78 0.00 8.43 -11.36
C HIS A 78 -0.64 9.19 -12.52
N GLN A 79 -1.98 9.23 -12.56
CA GLN A 79 -2.77 10.03 -13.52
C GLN A 79 -2.25 9.96 -14.98
N GLY A 80 -2.14 8.75 -15.53
CA GLY A 80 -1.68 8.50 -16.90
C GLY A 80 -0.16 8.48 -17.09
N LYS A 81 0.62 8.94 -16.09
CA LYS A 81 2.09 8.84 -16.11
C LYS A 81 2.53 7.49 -15.56
N ARG A 82 3.52 6.88 -16.21
CA ARG A 82 4.11 5.60 -15.81
C ARG A 82 5.62 5.73 -15.68
N PHE A 83 6.15 5.19 -14.60
CA PHE A 83 7.59 5.06 -14.38
C PHE A 83 7.93 3.58 -14.17
N PRO A 84 8.91 3.00 -14.87
CA PRO A 84 9.26 1.60 -14.68
C PRO A 84 9.65 1.32 -13.22
N ALA A 85 8.99 0.34 -12.58
CA ALA A 85 9.34 -0.07 -11.23
C ALA A 85 10.64 -0.87 -11.27
N ARG A 86 11.68 -0.39 -10.59
CA ARG A 86 12.99 -1.05 -10.55
C ARG A 86 12.98 -2.11 -9.45
N LEU A 87 13.84 -3.12 -9.58
CA LEU A 87 14.00 -4.18 -8.58
C LEU A 87 14.20 -3.63 -7.15
N LYS A 88 15.03 -2.58 -6.99
CA LYS A 88 15.27 -1.98 -5.68
C LYS A 88 14.02 -1.33 -5.08
N ASP A 89 13.15 -0.76 -5.92
CA ASP A 89 11.91 -0.13 -5.47
C ASP A 89 10.91 -1.21 -5.02
N LEU A 90 10.84 -2.33 -5.75
CA LEU A 90 9.99 -3.48 -5.40
C LEU A 90 10.45 -4.19 -4.12
N LYS A 91 11.76 -4.33 -3.91
CA LYS A 91 12.32 -4.85 -2.65
C LYS A 91 11.98 -3.93 -1.47
N ALA A 92 12.19 -2.62 -1.64
CA ALA A 92 11.86 -1.64 -0.62
C ALA A 92 10.36 -1.61 -0.30
N LEU A 93 9.49 -1.79 -1.30
CA LEU A 93 8.05 -1.94 -1.10
C LEU A 93 7.74 -3.19 -0.25
N HIS A 94 8.34 -4.32 -0.59
CA HIS A 94 8.13 -5.57 0.13
C HIS A 94 8.56 -5.45 1.60
N ASP A 95 9.75 -4.92 1.85
CA ASP A 95 10.28 -4.72 3.21
C ASP A 95 9.37 -3.76 4.02
N PHE A 96 8.93 -2.67 3.39
CA PHE A 96 7.99 -1.71 3.98
C PHE A 96 6.67 -2.39 4.41
N GLU A 97 6.08 -3.20 3.54
CA GLU A 97 4.83 -3.87 3.85
C GLU A 97 4.99 -4.96 4.92
N GLN A 98 6.09 -5.72 4.91
CA GLN A 98 6.36 -6.73 5.94
C GLN A 98 6.56 -6.09 7.31
N GLU A 99 7.35 -5.02 7.37
CA GLU A 99 7.58 -4.29 8.63
C GLU A 99 6.28 -3.66 9.14
N LEU A 100 5.48 -3.04 8.28
CA LEU A 100 4.17 -2.49 8.65
C LEU A 100 3.24 -3.56 9.24
N ARG A 101 3.12 -4.72 8.58
CA ARG A 101 2.29 -5.83 9.07
C ARG A 101 2.80 -6.37 10.40
N TYR A 102 4.13 -6.52 10.55
CA TYR A 102 4.76 -6.93 11.79
C TYR A 102 4.47 -5.97 12.94
N LEU A 103 4.57 -4.65 12.70
CA LEU A 103 4.27 -3.64 13.72
C LEU A 103 2.79 -3.60 14.10
N LEU A 104 1.89 -4.02 13.22
CA LEU A 104 0.46 -4.13 13.52
C LEU A 104 0.03 -5.51 14.05
N ASP A 105 0.97 -6.44 14.27
CA ASP A 105 0.69 -7.83 14.66
C ASP A 105 -0.29 -8.54 13.70
N LEU A 106 -0.18 -8.20 12.41
CA LEU A 106 -1.03 -8.75 11.36
C LEU A 106 -0.46 -10.05 10.82
N LYS A 107 -1.35 -10.96 10.44
CA LYS A 107 -0.97 -12.21 9.80
C LYS A 107 -0.31 -11.92 8.46
N SER A 108 0.87 -12.51 8.26
CA SER A 108 1.55 -12.54 6.97
C SER A 108 0.77 -13.43 6.00
N LEU A 109 0.14 -12.84 4.97
CA LEU A 109 -0.56 -13.58 3.92
C LEU A 109 0.40 -13.93 2.79
N TYR A 110 0.23 -15.12 2.21
CA TYR A 110 1.19 -15.68 1.25
C TYR A 110 1.41 -14.77 0.02
N HIS A 111 0.35 -14.36 -0.67
CA HIS A 111 0.47 -13.52 -1.87
C HIS A 111 1.04 -12.12 -1.57
N GLU A 112 0.62 -11.52 -0.45
CA GLU A 112 1.16 -10.23 -0.04
C GLU A 112 2.66 -10.31 0.30
N SER A 113 3.08 -11.44 0.86
CA SER A 113 4.48 -11.68 1.23
C SER A 113 5.35 -12.10 0.05
N LEU A 114 4.76 -12.52 -1.06
CA LEU A 114 5.50 -12.68 -2.32
C LEU A 114 5.63 -11.38 -3.11
N GLY A 115 4.93 -10.30 -2.70
CA GLY A 115 4.88 -9.06 -3.47
C GLY A 115 4.10 -9.21 -4.80
N SER A 116 3.18 -10.17 -4.87
CA SER A 116 2.37 -10.41 -6.08
C SER A 116 1.14 -9.51 -6.16
N THR A 117 0.85 -8.73 -5.12
CA THR A 117 -0.26 -7.77 -5.12
C THR A 117 0.15 -6.45 -5.77
N SER A 118 -0.79 -5.82 -6.46
CA SER A 118 -0.61 -4.52 -7.10
C SER A 118 -1.93 -3.77 -6.98
N ALA A 119 -1.87 -2.44 -6.88
CA ALA A 119 -3.07 -1.61 -6.79
C ALA A 119 -3.89 -1.68 -8.07
N ARG A 120 -3.20 -1.84 -9.20
CA ARG A 120 -3.79 -1.93 -10.53
C ARG A 120 -3.17 -3.10 -11.28
N THR A 121 -4.01 -3.82 -12.02
CA THR A 121 -3.56 -4.89 -12.91
C THR A 121 -4.22 -4.66 -14.26
N VAL A 122 -3.42 -4.29 -15.25
CA VAL A 122 -3.84 -3.97 -16.61
C VAL A 122 -3.18 -4.97 -17.53
N TYR A 123 -3.83 -6.09 -17.78
CA TYR A 123 -3.35 -7.04 -18.77
C TYR A 123 -3.65 -6.53 -20.17
N ASP A 124 -2.66 -6.67 -21.06
CA ASP A 124 -2.93 -6.58 -22.48
C ASP A 124 -3.84 -7.75 -22.87
N ARG A 125 -5.09 -7.42 -23.20
CA ARG A 125 -6.09 -8.42 -23.58
C ARG A 125 -6.05 -8.58 -25.09
N VAL A 126 -6.22 -9.83 -25.54
CA VAL A 126 -6.45 -10.11 -26.95
C VAL A 126 -7.66 -9.30 -27.42
N GLU A 127 -7.45 -8.51 -28.46
CA GLU A 127 -8.47 -7.69 -29.11
C GLU A 127 -9.70 -8.56 -29.48
N GLY A 128 -10.91 -8.09 -29.17
CA GLY A 128 -12.16 -8.83 -29.39
C GLY A 128 -12.60 -9.78 -28.27
N ARG A 129 -11.87 -9.86 -27.14
CA ARG A 129 -12.37 -10.57 -25.95
C ARG A 129 -13.29 -9.66 -25.14
N PRO A 130 -14.59 -9.98 -25.00
CA PRO A 130 -15.53 -9.14 -24.27
C PRO A 130 -15.13 -9.02 -22.79
N ASP A 131 -15.29 -7.84 -22.22
CA ASP A 131 -15.01 -7.61 -20.80
C ASP A 131 -16.08 -8.33 -19.96
N PRO A 132 -15.71 -9.18 -18.98
CA PRO A 132 -16.68 -9.91 -18.16
C PRO A 132 -17.64 -9.03 -17.34
N LEU A 133 -17.41 -7.71 -17.28
CA LEU A 133 -18.31 -6.74 -16.64
C LEU A 133 -19.30 -6.09 -17.61
N GLY A 134 -19.37 -6.54 -18.87
CA GLY A 134 -20.41 -6.14 -19.82
C GLY A 134 -20.29 -4.70 -20.34
N GLY A 135 -19.08 -4.14 -20.37
CA GLY A 135 -18.81 -2.86 -20.99
C GLY A 135 -18.34 -3.02 -22.43
N ASP A 136 -19.25 -3.22 -23.36
CA ASP A 136 -18.99 -2.84 -24.75
C ASP A 136 -18.91 -1.31 -24.80
N VAL A 137 -17.69 -0.80 -24.95
CA VAL A 137 -17.45 0.56 -25.42
C VAL A 137 -16.54 0.51 -26.64
N ALA A 138 -17.12 0.05 -27.76
CA ALA A 138 -17.00 0.60 -29.10
C ALA A 138 -17.73 -0.30 -30.10
#